data_AF-A0A937I9S9-F1
#
_entry.id   AF-A0A937I9S9-F1
#
_cell.length_a   1.000
_cell.length_b   1.000
_cell.length_c   1.000
_cell.angle_alpha   90.00
_cell.angle_beta   90.00
_cell.angle_gamma   90.00
#
_symmetry.space_group_name_H-M   'P 1'
#
loop_
_entity.id
_entity.type
_entity.pdbx_description
1 polymer ?
#
loop_
_entity_poly.entity_id
_entity_poly.type
_entity_poly.pdbx_seq_one_letter_code
_entity_poly.pdbx_strand_id
1 'polypeptide(L)'
;YVHLWALSRSSNDLISTQRLFEELAQCDGIILDLRDSFGFVDREHLELALSAGASMELDRPQGWLKTINSSLEDLPGEAFRRPLAVLVNARTRGGPELLAHELGKLERIVTMGKPTPGRIGSYMLDRSTNTAEYQPATQTLVDGEVFEESGLAPETVIEFPLFDSRRDDPQFDAAFNQLMGVI
;
A
#
# COMPACT_ATOMS: atom_id res chain seq x y z
N TYR A 1 9.35 4.93 11.48
CA TYR A 1 9.63 4.52 10.09
C TYR A 1 9.45 3.02 10.02
N VAL A 2 8.61 2.54 9.11
CA VAL A 2 8.31 1.12 8.89
C VAL A 2 8.43 0.88 7.40
N HIS A 3 9.24 -0.09 6.99
CA HIS A 3 9.36 -0.50 5.59
C HIS A 3 8.75 -1.89 5.42
N LEU A 4 7.72 -2.01 4.58
CA LEU A 4 7.11 -3.30 4.26
C LEU A 4 7.52 -3.72 2.84
N TRP A 5 8.54 -4.58 2.74
CA TRP A 5 9.08 -5.06 1.45
C TRP A 5 8.10 -5.91 0.66
N ALA A 6 7.15 -6.53 1.34
CA ALA A 6 6.06 -7.26 0.72
C ALA A 6 4.87 -7.31 1.66
N LEU A 7 3.69 -7.49 1.08
CA LEU A 7 2.47 -7.80 1.80
C LEU A 7 2.04 -9.22 1.46
N SER A 8 1.66 -9.99 2.48
CA SER A 8 1.51 -11.43 2.38
C SER A 8 0.30 -11.89 3.20
N ARG A 9 -0.32 -13.00 2.77
CA ARG A 9 -1.40 -13.67 3.52
C ARG A 9 -0.90 -14.71 4.52
N SER A 10 0.42 -14.79 4.73
CA SER A 10 0.98 -15.65 5.76
C SER A 10 0.48 -15.18 7.12
N SER A 11 -0.15 -16.06 7.90
CA SER A 11 -0.63 -15.71 9.23
C SER A 11 0.48 -15.15 10.12
N ASN A 12 1.73 -15.61 9.95
CA ASN A 12 2.87 -15.06 10.66
C ASN A 12 3.12 -13.60 10.30
N ASP A 13 3.10 -13.25 9.01
CA ASP A 13 3.38 -11.89 8.54
C ASP A 13 2.25 -10.93 8.96
N LEU A 14 1.00 -11.39 8.90
CA LEU A 14 -0.16 -10.62 9.37
C LEU A 14 -0.05 -10.31 10.88
N ILE A 15 0.21 -11.33 11.71
CA ILE A 15 0.35 -11.16 13.16
C ILE A 15 1.55 -10.26 13.48
N SER A 16 2.68 -10.45 12.81
CA SER A 16 3.86 -9.61 13.00
C SER A 16 3.60 -8.15 12.62
N THR A 17 2.89 -7.90 11.53
CA THR A 17 2.56 -6.54 11.07
C THR A 17 1.58 -5.86 12.03
N GLN A 18 0.54 -6.56 12.49
CA GLN A 18 -0.39 -6.02 13.49
C GLN A 18 0.33 -5.64 14.79
N ARG A 19 1.15 -6.54 15.35
CA ARG A 19 1.92 -6.27 16.57
C ARG A 19 2.88 -5.09 16.41
N LEU A 20 3.53 -4.97 15.26
CA LEU A 20 4.39 -3.83 14.98
C LEU A 20 3.62 -2.50 15.07
N PHE A 21 2.41 -2.43 14.51
CA PHE A 21 1.60 -1.22 14.57
C PHE A 21 1.05 -0.95 15.99
N GLU A 22 0.75 -2.00 16.76
CA GLU A 22 0.38 -1.88 18.18
C GLU A 22 1.54 -1.32 19.01
N GLU A 23 2.77 -1.82 18.82
CA GLU A 23 3.97 -1.33 19.51
C GLU A 23 4.27 0.13 19.15
N LEU A 24 3.94 0.55 17.93
CA LEU A 24 4.12 1.91 17.44
C LEU A 24 2.91 2.81 17.72
N ALA A 25 1.85 2.34 18.37
CA ALA A 25 0.61 3.11 18.59
C ALA A 25 0.83 4.41 19.38
N GLN A 26 1.91 4.50 20.15
CA GLN A 26 2.30 5.69 20.92
C GLN A 26 3.19 6.67 20.14
N CYS A 27 3.60 6.36 18.92
CA CYS A 27 4.37 7.27 18.07
C CYS A 27 3.48 8.38 17.51
N ASP A 28 3.94 9.63 17.51
CA ASP A 28 3.15 10.78 17.03
C ASP A 28 2.85 10.73 15.53
N GLY A 29 3.62 9.96 14.76
CA GLY A 29 3.32 9.62 13.38
C GLY A 29 4.21 8.49 12.86
N ILE A 30 3.85 7.92 11.72
CA ILE A 30 4.60 6.85 11.07
C ILE A 30 4.89 7.21 9.62
N ILE A 31 6.15 7.09 9.21
CA ILE A 31 6.51 6.96 7.80
C ILE A 31 6.37 5.48 7.43
N LEU A 32 5.41 5.16 6.57
CA LEU A 32 5.17 3.83 6.01
C LEU A 32 5.78 3.77 4.61
N ASP A 33 6.86 3.03 4.46
CA ASP A 33 7.59 2.88 3.21
C ASP A 33 7.14 1.61 2.48
N LEU A 34 6.50 1.81 1.33
CA LEU A 34 6.03 0.78 0.41
C LEU A 34 6.80 0.82 -0.91
N ARG A 35 7.88 1.59 -1.00
CA ARG A 35 8.75 1.62 -2.18
C ARG A 35 9.32 0.23 -2.40
N ASP A 36 9.31 -0.23 -3.65
CA ASP A 36 9.78 -1.57 -4.03
C ASP A 36 8.96 -2.73 -3.44
N SER A 37 7.84 -2.43 -2.81
CA SER A 37 6.96 -3.44 -2.22
C SER A 37 6.12 -4.16 -3.26
N PHE A 38 5.84 -5.44 -3.04
CA PHE A 38 4.96 -6.24 -3.87
C PHE A 38 4.11 -7.21 -3.04
N GLY A 39 3.07 -7.79 -3.64
CA GLY A 39 2.35 -8.91 -3.03
C GLY A 39 0.85 -8.69 -2.98
N PHE A 40 0.24 -9.13 -1.88
CA PHE A 40 -1.21 -9.22 -1.69
C PHE A 40 -1.73 -8.08 -0.81
N VAL A 41 -3.04 -7.79 -0.82
CA VAL A 41 -3.67 -6.98 0.24
C VAL A 41 -4.95 -7.67 0.67
N ASP A 42 -5.19 -7.70 1.97
CA ASP A 42 -6.40 -8.27 2.55
C ASP A 42 -6.87 -7.38 3.69
N ARG A 43 -8.02 -7.71 4.25
CA ARG A 43 -8.66 -7.03 5.37
C ARG A 43 -7.68 -6.60 6.45
N GLU A 44 -6.84 -7.52 6.91
CA GLU A 44 -5.89 -7.32 8.03
C GLU A 44 -4.85 -6.23 7.74
N HIS A 45 -4.53 -5.97 6.46
CA HIS A 45 -3.63 -4.88 6.06
C HIS A 45 -4.36 -3.53 6.07
N LEU A 46 -5.62 -3.51 5.65
CA LEU A 46 -6.45 -2.31 5.64
C LEU A 46 -6.77 -1.87 7.09
N GLU A 47 -6.99 -2.84 7.98
CA GLU A 47 -7.22 -2.65 9.42
C GLU A 47 -6.12 -1.88 10.14
N LEU A 48 -4.90 -1.83 9.59
CA LEU A 48 -3.76 -1.13 10.21
C LEU A 48 -4.06 0.36 10.43
N ALA A 49 -4.86 0.98 9.56
CA ALA A 49 -5.15 2.41 9.63
C ALA A 49 -6.58 2.80 9.20
N LEU A 50 -7.33 1.96 8.49
CA LEU A 50 -8.72 2.26 8.17
C LEU A 50 -9.62 2.02 9.39
N SER A 51 -10.66 2.85 9.52
CA SER A 51 -11.64 2.73 10.62
C SER A 51 -12.70 1.68 10.30
N ALA A 52 -13.38 1.19 11.34
CA ALA A 52 -14.55 0.33 11.18
C ALA A 52 -15.58 0.97 10.25
N GLY A 53 -16.13 0.17 9.33
CA GLY A 53 -17.08 0.63 8.31
C GLY A 53 -16.44 1.19 7.03
N ALA A 54 -15.12 1.31 6.94
CA ALA A 54 -14.46 1.54 5.66
C ALA A 54 -14.49 0.27 4.79
N SER A 55 -14.47 0.45 3.48
CA SER A 55 -14.36 -0.65 2.53
C SER A 55 -13.64 -0.20 1.26
N MET A 56 -12.91 -1.14 0.66
CA MET A 56 -12.35 -0.96 -0.67
C MET A 56 -13.38 -1.45 -1.69
N GLU A 57 -13.81 -0.57 -2.58
CA GLU A 57 -14.78 -0.90 -3.62
C GLU A 57 -14.07 -1.55 -4.82
N LEU A 58 -14.45 -2.79 -5.13
CA LEU A 58 -13.97 -3.52 -6.29
C LEU A 58 -15.14 -3.96 -7.17
N ASP A 59 -15.23 -3.44 -8.41
CA ASP A 59 -16.13 -3.98 -9.44
C ASP A 59 -15.37 -4.96 -10.35
N ARG A 60 -16.03 -6.06 -10.70
CA ARG A 60 -15.48 -7.13 -11.57
C ARG A 60 -14.06 -7.57 -11.18
N PRO A 61 -13.81 -8.00 -9.92
CA PRO A 61 -12.49 -8.42 -9.50
C PRO A 61 -11.99 -9.61 -10.33
N GLN A 62 -10.72 -9.54 -10.78
CA GLN A 62 -10.05 -10.57 -11.55
C GLN A 62 -8.92 -11.22 -10.74
N GLY A 63 -8.61 -12.49 -11.02
CA GLY A 63 -7.53 -13.20 -10.36
C GLY A 63 -7.66 -13.23 -8.83
N TRP A 64 -6.58 -12.86 -8.15
CA TRP A 64 -6.49 -12.86 -6.68
C TRP A 64 -7.41 -11.82 -6.01
N LEU A 65 -7.80 -10.76 -6.73
CA LEU A 65 -8.68 -9.69 -6.25
C LEU A 65 -10.06 -10.23 -5.84
N LYS A 66 -10.49 -11.36 -6.40
CA LYS A 66 -11.74 -12.07 -6.03
C LYS A 66 -11.73 -12.62 -4.60
N THR A 67 -10.55 -12.73 -4.00
CA THR A 67 -10.35 -13.37 -2.69
C THR A 67 -10.11 -12.37 -1.57
N ILE A 68 -10.04 -11.07 -1.87
CA ILE A 68 -9.84 -10.02 -0.88
C ILE A 68 -11.11 -9.88 -0.06
N ASN A 69 -10.98 -9.88 1.25
CA ASN A 69 -12.03 -9.40 2.13
C ASN A 69 -11.91 -7.88 2.26
N SER A 70 -12.65 -7.16 1.41
CA SER A 70 -12.53 -5.70 1.29
C SER A 70 -13.42 -4.91 2.26
N SER A 71 -14.18 -5.58 3.14
CA SER A 71 -15.09 -4.93 4.10
C SER A 71 -14.55 -4.97 5.54
N LEU A 72 -14.60 -3.80 6.19
CA LEU A 72 -14.20 -3.58 7.59
C LEU A 72 -15.40 -3.36 8.52
N GLU A 73 -16.59 -3.88 8.19
CA GLU A 73 -17.81 -3.66 8.98
C GLU A 73 -17.73 -4.22 10.42
N ASP A 74 -16.99 -5.31 10.65
CA ASP A 74 -16.95 -6.04 11.93
C ASP A 74 -15.56 -6.04 12.58
N LEU A 75 -14.92 -4.87 12.72
CA LEU A 75 -13.56 -4.79 13.27
C LEU A 75 -13.51 -4.76 14.80
N PRO A 76 -12.69 -5.64 15.43
CA PRO A 76 -12.46 -5.61 16.87
C PRO A 76 -11.31 -4.68 17.30
N GLY A 77 -10.53 -4.12 16.37
CA GLY A 77 -9.25 -3.45 16.65
C GLY A 77 -9.28 -1.91 16.66
N GLU A 78 -8.33 -1.32 17.39
CA GLU A 78 -8.01 0.12 17.30
C GLU A 78 -6.97 0.36 16.20
N ALA A 79 -7.43 0.67 14.98
CA ALA A 79 -6.56 1.09 13.88
C ALA A 79 -5.64 2.25 14.31
N PHE A 80 -4.42 2.32 13.78
CA PHE A 80 -3.51 3.42 14.08
C PHE A 80 -4.10 4.75 13.58
N ARG A 81 -4.36 5.71 14.47
CA ARG A 81 -5.14 6.93 14.16
C ARG A 81 -4.34 8.23 14.03
N ARG A 82 -3.03 8.20 14.26
CA ARG A 82 -2.18 9.40 14.19
C ARG A 82 -1.70 9.63 12.74
N PRO A 83 -1.04 10.75 12.40
CA PRO A 83 -0.60 11.00 11.03
C PRO A 83 0.29 9.88 10.42
N LEU A 84 0.09 9.58 9.13
CA LEU A 84 0.99 8.73 8.34
C LEU A 84 1.50 9.46 7.11
N ALA A 85 2.77 9.26 6.78
CA ALA A 85 3.30 9.55 5.46
C ALA A 85 3.60 8.22 4.75
N VAL A 86 3.02 7.98 3.58
CA VAL A 86 3.18 6.75 2.81
C VAL A 86 4.11 7.00 1.63
N LEU A 87 5.24 6.29 1.56
CA LEU A 87 6.18 6.39 0.44
C LEU A 87 5.89 5.28 -0.59
N VAL A 88 5.74 5.67 -1.85
CA VAL A 88 5.54 4.76 -2.99
C VAL A 88 6.45 5.09 -4.16
N ASN A 89 6.69 4.11 -5.05
CA ASN A 89 7.45 4.33 -6.27
C ASN A 89 6.95 3.48 -7.45
N ALA A 90 7.60 3.65 -8.61
CA ALA A 90 7.31 2.90 -9.84
C ALA A 90 7.56 1.38 -9.76
N ARG A 91 8.04 0.87 -8.62
CA ARG A 91 8.24 -0.56 -8.33
C ARG A 91 7.33 -1.09 -7.23
N THR A 92 6.56 -0.24 -6.54
CA THR A 92 5.44 -0.63 -5.68
C THR A 92 4.37 -1.29 -6.56
N ARG A 93 3.98 -2.55 -6.30
CA ARG A 93 3.11 -3.34 -7.19
C ARG A 93 2.07 -4.17 -6.45
N GLY A 94 0.87 -4.33 -7.00
CA GLY A 94 -0.13 -5.25 -6.49
C GLY A 94 -0.81 -4.73 -5.23
N GLY A 95 -0.91 -5.58 -4.21
CA GLY A 95 -1.54 -5.24 -2.93
C GLY A 95 -1.05 -3.94 -2.27
N PRO A 96 0.27 -3.67 -2.19
CA PRO A 96 0.80 -2.39 -1.72
C PRO A 96 0.25 -1.16 -2.45
N GLU A 97 -0.06 -1.25 -3.75
CA GLU A 97 -0.66 -0.13 -4.50
C GLU A 97 -2.08 0.13 -4.01
N LEU A 98 -2.87 -0.93 -3.85
CA LEU A 98 -4.24 -0.86 -3.34
C LEU A 98 -4.27 -0.39 -1.88
N LEU A 99 -3.34 -0.86 -1.04
CA LEU A 99 -3.21 -0.38 0.34
C LEU A 99 -2.90 1.13 0.34
N ALA A 100 -1.91 1.58 -0.42
CA ALA A 100 -1.56 2.99 -0.51
C ALA A 100 -2.73 3.85 -1.03
N HIS A 101 -3.47 3.33 -2.01
CA HIS A 101 -4.66 3.97 -2.57
C HIS A 101 -5.76 4.17 -1.51
N GLU A 102 -6.10 3.14 -0.75
CA GLU A 102 -7.10 3.25 0.32
C GLU A 102 -6.65 4.18 1.45
N LEU A 103 -5.38 4.08 1.85
CA LEU A 103 -4.83 4.96 2.90
C LEU A 103 -4.83 6.42 2.46
N GLY A 104 -4.55 6.70 1.19
CA GLY A 104 -4.54 8.04 0.62
C GLY A 104 -5.89 8.76 0.62
N LYS A 105 -6.99 8.05 0.91
CA LYS A 105 -8.32 8.66 1.07
C LYS A 105 -8.50 9.36 2.42
N LEU A 106 -7.64 9.10 3.40
CA LEU A 106 -7.76 9.65 4.75
C LEU A 106 -7.00 10.98 4.87
N GLU A 107 -7.67 12.03 5.36
CA GLU A 107 -7.07 13.38 5.49
C GLU A 107 -5.78 13.43 6.34
N ARG A 108 -5.62 12.50 7.29
CA ARG A 108 -4.42 12.40 8.14
C ARG A 108 -3.24 11.68 7.48
N ILE A 109 -3.43 11.20 6.26
CA ILE A 109 -2.44 10.43 5.51
C ILE A 109 -2.08 11.18 4.25
N VAL A 110 -0.79 11.25 3.98
CA VAL A 110 -0.22 11.86 2.78
C VAL A 110 0.58 10.81 2.03
N THR A 111 0.30 10.65 0.73
CA THR A 111 1.07 9.74 -0.14
C THR A 111 2.14 10.53 -0.89
N MET A 112 3.35 9.99 -0.93
CA MET A 112 4.51 10.68 -1.52
C MET A 112 5.39 9.76 -2.35
N GLY A 113 6.12 10.36 -3.30
CA GLY A 113 7.16 9.67 -4.06
C GLY A 113 6.88 9.70 -5.56
N LYS A 114 6.81 8.53 -6.20
CA LYS A 114 6.53 8.43 -7.65
C LYS A 114 5.25 7.63 -7.91
N PRO A 115 4.53 7.92 -9.01
CA PRO A 115 3.39 7.11 -9.43
C PRO A 115 3.73 5.62 -9.48
N THR A 116 2.80 4.81 -8.97
CA THR A 116 2.89 3.35 -9.06
C THR A 116 2.42 2.89 -10.45
N PRO A 117 2.78 1.68 -10.92
CA PRO A 117 2.55 1.26 -12.29
C PRO A 117 1.15 0.66 -12.56
N GLY A 118 0.31 0.45 -11.55
CA GLY A 118 -0.99 -0.20 -11.68
C GLY A 118 -0.87 -1.67 -12.07
N ARG A 119 -0.11 -2.48 -11.31
CA ARG A 119 0.07 -3.91 -11.63
C ARG A 119 -0.61 -4.79 -10.58
N ILE A 120 -1.93 -4.85 -10.63
CA ILE A 120 -2.79 -5.55 -9.66
C ILE A 120 -3.27 -6.92 -10.14
N GLY A 121 -2.85 -7.35 -11.32
CA GLY A 121 -3.11 -8.67 -11.89
C GLY A 121 -2.46 -9.84 -11.16
N SER A 122 -2.57 -11.04 -11.76
CA SER A 122 -2.04 -12.29 -11.21
C SER A 122 -0.88 -12.83 -12.04
N TYR A 123 0.04 -13.55 -11.41
CA TYR A 123 1.00 -14.37 -12.15
C TYR A 123 0.47 -15.79 -12.30
N MET A 124 0.38 -16.28 -13.54
CA MET A 124 0.13 -17.69 -13.84
C MET A 124 1.45 -18.41 -14.07
N LEU A 125 1.68 -19.45 -13.29
CA LEU A 125 2.86 -20.29 -13.43
C LEU A 125 2.56 -21.43 -14.40
N ASP A 126 3.25 -21.45 -15.53
CA ASP A 126 3.31 -22.62 -16.39
C ASP A 126 4.47 -23.51 -15.96
N ARG A 127 4.13 -24.59 -15.25
CA ARG A 127 5.11 -25.57 -14.76
C ARG A 127 5.74 -26.40 -15.88
N SER A 128 5.12 -26.48 -17.05
CA SER A 128 5.67 -27.24 -18.19
C SER A 128 6.83 -26.50 -18.84
N THR A 129 6.77 -25.16 -18.87
CA THR A 129 7.82 -24.29 -19.41
C THR A 129 8.67 -23.62 -18.32
N ASN A 130 8.31 -23.80 -17.05
CA ASN A 130 8.89 -23.09 -15.90
C ASN A 130 8.89 -21.56 -16.08
N THR A 131 7.80 -21.04 -16.64
CA THR A 131 7.61 -19.60 -16.87
C THR A 131 6.48 -19.06 -16.00
N ALA A 132 6.56 -17.76 -15.69
CA ALA A 132 5.49 -17.03 -15.03
C ALA A 132 5.01 -15.93 -15.96
N GLU A 133 3.74 -15.98 -16.34
CA GLU A 133 3.10 -14.97 -17.19
C GLU A 133 2.23 -14.06 -16.34
N TYR A 134 2.36 -12.76 -16.55
CA TYR A 134 1.52 -11.77 -15.89
C TYR A 134 0.18 -11.65 -16.62
N GLN A 135 -0.91 -11.86 -15.89
CA GLN A 135 -2.29 -11.71 -16.33
C GLN A 135 -2.87 -10.43 -15.73
N PRO A 136 -2.98 -9.34 -16.52
CA PRO A 136 -3.45 -8.05 -16.02
C PRO A 136 -4.93 -8.10 -15.62
N ALA A 137 -5.32 -7.31 -14.62
CA ALA A 137 -6.71 -7.19 -14.18
C ALA A 137 -7.42 -5.99 -14.86
N THR A 138 -7.35 -5.91 -16.20
CA THR A 138 -7.80 -4.73 -16.98
C THR A 138 -9.29 -4.42 -16.88
N GLN A 139 -10.11 -5.34 -16.34
CA GLN A 139 -11.55 -5.14 -16.16
C GLN A 139 -11.93 -4.82 -14.73
N THR A 140 -11.01 -4.97 -13.78
CA THR A 140 -11.27 -4.64 -12.38
C THR A 140 -11.26 -3.14 -12.20
N LEU A 141 -12.33 -2.61 -11.61
CA LEU A 141 -12.43 -1.22 -11.22
C LEU A 141 -12.18 -1.09 -9.71
N VAL A 142 -11.38 -0.12 -9.32
CA VAL A 142 -11.16 0.28 -7.93
C VAL A 142 -11.81 1.64 -7.77
N ASP A 143 -12.81 1.76 -6.90
CA ASP A 143 -13.66 2.96 -6.74
C ASP A 143 -14.24 3.49 -8.07
N GLY A 144 -14.65 2.56 -8.94
CA GLY A 144 -15.25 2.88 -10.24
C GLY A 144 -14.27 3.21 -11.36
N GLU A 145 -12.95 3.27 -11.08
CA GLU A 145 -11.92 3.60 -12.06
C GLU A 145 -11.03 2.39 -12.40
N VAL A 146 -10.50 2.35 -13.63
CA VAL A 146 -9.53 1.31 -14.02
C VAL A 146 -8.20 1.57 -13.32
N PHE A 147 -7.78 0.63 -12.48
CA PHE A 147 -6.53 0.77 -11.72
C PHE A 147 -5.32 0.14 -12.43
N GLU A 148 -5.54 -0.95 -13.17
CA GLU A 148 -4.49 -1.62 -13.96
C GLU A 148 -3.88 -0.63 -14.99
N GLU A 149 -2.56 -0.61 -15.13
CA GLU A 149 -1.74 0.32 -15.94
C GLU A 149 -1.80 1.81 -15.53
N SER A 150 -2.74 2.20 -14.67
CA SER A 150 -2.87 3.57 -14.14
C SER A 150 -2.13 3.74 -12.81
N GLY A 151 -2.38 2.83 -11.86
CA GLY A 151 -1.79 2.84 -10.53
C GLY A 151 -2.26 4.01 -9.66
N LEU A 152 -1.54 4.21 -8.56
CA LEU A 152 -1.70 5.34 -7.65
C LEU A 152 -0.79 6.48 -8.10
N ALA A 153 -1.38 7.66 -8.33
CA ALA A 153 -0.64 8.91 -8.34
C ALA A 153 -0.53 9.44 -6.89
N PRO A 154 0.67 9.52 -6.30
CA PRO A 154 0.81 10.04 -4.95
C PRO A 154 0.43 11.53 -4.90
N GLU A 155 -0.11 11.97 -3.78
CA GLU A 155 -0.51 13.36 -3.54
C GLU A 155 0.65 14.34 -3.73
N THR A 156 1.85 13.96 -3.26
CA THR A 156 3.07 14.74 -3.47
C THR A 156 4.10 13.95 -4.28
N VAL A 157 4.36 14.38 -5.50
CA VAL A 157 5.41 13.79 -6.33
C VAL A 157 6.78 14.31 -5.91
N ILE A 158 7.69 13.40 -5.56
CA ILE A 158 9.05 13.70 -5.14
C ILE A 158 10.02 12.77 -5.89
N GLU A 159 10.89 13.37 -6.69
CA GLU A 159 11.88 12.63 -7.46
C GLU A 159 12.97 12.07 -6.54
N PHE A 160 13.33 10.79 -6.75
CA PHE A 160 14.53 10.21 -6.15
C PHE A 160 15.70 10.39 -7.13
N PRO A 161 16.76 11.13 -6.75
CA PRO A 161 17.83 11.47 -7.68
C PRO A 161 18.79 10.29 -7.87
N LEU A 162 18.47 9.40 -8.81
CA LEU A 162 19.27 8.19 -9.10
C LEU A 162 20.71 8.47 -9.54
N PHE A 163 20.99 9.70 -10.03
CA PHE A 163 22.28 10.11 -10.57
C PHE A 163 23.03 11.09 -9.68
N ASP A 164 22.47 11.45 -8.52
CA ASP A 164 23.15 12.31 -7.57
C ASP A 164 23.93 11.44 -6.59
N SER A 165 25.15 11.86 -6.27
CA SER A 165 26.04 11.16 -5.32
C SER A 165 25.70 11.43 -3.86
N ARG A 166 24.54 12.03 -3.60
CA ARG A 166 24.06 12.33 -2.27
C ARG A 166 23.76 11.07 -1.47
N ARG A 167 23.92 11.17 -0.15
CA ARG A 167 23.65 10.10 0.81
C ARG A 167 22.30 10.26 1.52
N ASP A 168 21.58 11.34 1.26
CA ASP A 168 20.26 11.60 1.83
C ASP A 168 19.15 10.93 0.99
N ASP A 169 18.02 10.68 1.64
CA ASP A 169 16.80 10.21 0.98
C ASP A 169 15.79 11.37 0.97
N PRO A 170 15.67 12.11 -0.15
CA PRO A 170 14.81 13.30 -0.19
C PRO A 170 13.33 12.98 -0.02
N GLN A 171 12.90 11.74 -0.33
CA GLN A 171 11.53 11.32 -0.11
C GLN A 171 11.28 11.05 1.38
N PHE A 172 12.25 10.42 2.06
CA PHE A 172 12.21 10.27 3.51
C PHE A 172 12.22 11.63 4.22
N ASP A 173 13.11 12.54 3.83
CA ASP A 173 13.22 13.86 4.46
C ASP A 173 11.92 14.67 4.30
N ALA A 174 11.30 14.60 3.13
CA ALA A 174 10.01 15.24 2.88
C ALA A 174 8.89 14.63 3.73
N ALA A 175 8.81 13.30 3.82
CA ALA A 175 7.84 12.62 4.66
C ALA A 175 8.02 12.98 6.14
N PHE A 176 9.28 13.03 6.61
CA PHE A 176 9.60 13.45 7.97
C PHE A 176 9.16 14.89 8.24
N ASN A 177 9.52 15.83 7.36
CA ASN A 177 9.15 17.23 7.51
C ASN A 177 7.64 17.45 7.48
N GLN A 178 6.92 16.69 6.64
CA GLN A 178 5.47 16.75 6.58
C GLN A 178 4.83 16.29 7.89
N LEU A 179 5.31 15.19 8.48
CA LEU A 179 4.81 14.74 9.78
C LEU A 179 5.12 15.75 10.89
N MET A 180 6.32 16.35 10.90
CA MET A 180 6.70 17.39 11.86
C MET A 180 5.91 18.69 11.71
N GLY A 181 5.30 18.95 10.55
CA GLY A 181 4.42 20.11 10.35
C GLY A 181 2.99 19.89 10.84
N VAL A 182 2.59 18.64 11.11
CA VAL A 182 1.23 18.26 11.53
C VAL A 182 1.17 17.96 13.04
N ILE A 183 2.28 17.53 13.64
CA ILE A 183 2.43 17.20 15.07
C ILE A 183 2.85 18.44 15.87
#